data_AF-A0A7X6T1M1-F1
#
_entry.id   AF-A0A7X6T1M1-F1
#
_cell.length_a   1.000
_cell.length_b   1.000
_cell.length_c   1.000
_cell.angle_alpha   90.00
_cell.angle_beta   90.00
_cell.angle_gamma   90.00
#
_symmetry.space_group_name_H-M   'P 1'
#
loop_
_entity.id
_entity.type
_entity.pdbx_description
1 polymer ?
#
loop_
_entity_poly.entity_id
_entity_poly.type
_entity_poly.pdbx_seq_one_letter_code
_entity_poly.pdbx_strand_id
1 'polypeptide(L)'
;MSYYQDGNLARPLEDLAPYALPEKSQSPDIVEAQKRARRQALQREAAVRQEYKAAGRLHARSLVRLVLVFALLSAALGLTVWRSAKITEMSFFNAGLSRQIRELEEQNVILQDRVSGKASLHVAREEAVAQLGMQKASAGQVHVLSAIELRQGQAAFSDSQVLMTDQECQDLLESWVLGQVSP
;
A
#
# COMPACT_ATOMS: atom_id res chain seq x y z
N MET A 1 22.34 -13.24 -131.71
CA MET A 1 21.16 -12.43 -132.05
C MET A 1 20.49 -12.03 -130.74
N SER A 2 20.29 -10.73 -130.57
CA SER A 2 19.89 -10.06 -129.33
C SER A 2 18.37 -10.06 -129.18
N TYR A 3 17.84 -10.72 -128.16
CA TYR A 3 16.43 -10.65 -127.75
C TYR A 3 16.28 -9.60 -126.63
N TYR A 4 16.10 -8.34 -127.02
CA TYR A 4 15.57 -7.30 -126.13
C TYR A 4 14.12 -7.06 -126.50
N GLN A 5 13.18 -7.51 -125.69
CA GLN A 5 11.82 -6.94 -125.68
C GLN A 5 11.07 -7.35 -124.43
N ASP A 6 11.40 -6.72 -123.32
CA ASP A 6 10.49 -6.47 -122.20
C ASP A 6 11.01 -5.16 -121.58
N GLY A 7 10.38 -4.01 -121.73
CA GLY A 7 8.94 -3.79 -121.65
C GLY A 7 8.66 -3.22 -120.26
N ASN A 8 9.05 -1.96 -120.06
CA ASN A 8 8.98 -1.20 -118.82
C ASN A 8 7.51 -1.06 -118.37
N LEU A 9 6.98 -2.01 -117.60
CA LEU A 9 5.68 -1.92 -116.94
C LEU A 9 5.90 -1.42 -115.52
N ALA A 10 5.78 -0.09 -115.38
CA ALA A 10 5.80 0.61 -114.11
C ALA A 10 4.63 0.13 -113.24
N ARG A 11 4.96 -0.58 -112.16
CA ARG A 11 4.03 -0.88 -111.07
C ARG A 11 3.93 0.39 -110.21
N PRO A 12 2.77 1.03 -110.05
CA PRO A 12 2.65 2.13 -109.10
C PRO A 12 2.82 1.56 -107.69
N LEU A 13 3.83 2.07 -106.98
CA LEU A 13 4.09 1.76 -105.58
C LEU A 13 3.01 2.50 -104.76
N GLU A 14 2.13 1.76 -104.09
CA GLU A 14 1.24 2.33 -103.07
C GLU A 14 2.08 2.99 -101.96
N ASP A 15 1.61 4.13 -101.46
CA ASP A 15 2.26 4.92 -100.41
C ASP A 15 2.58 4.06 -99.18
N LEU A 16 3.83 3.60 -99.12
CA LEU A 16 4.42 3.01 -97.92
C LEU A 16 4.48 4.10 -96.86
N ALA A 17 3.72 3.92 -95.78
CA ALA A 17 3.82 4.70 -94.56
C ALA A 17 5.30 4.92 -94.19
N PRO A 18 5.71 6.14 -93.78
CA PRO A 18 7.10 6.41 -93.48
C PRO A 18 7.57 5.46 -92.38
N TYR A 19 8.47 4.56 -92.74
CA TYR A 19 9.21 3.76 -91.77
C TYR A 19 9.90 4.73 -90.81
N ALA A 20 9.51 4.69 -89.54
CA ALA A 20 10.27 5.36 -88.50
C ALA A 20 11.68 4.76 -88.50
N LEU A 21 12.66 5.55 -88.94
CA LEU A 21 14.07 5.20 -88.85
C LEU A 21 14.37 4.80 -87.40
N PRO A 22 15.01 3.66 -87.14
CA PRO A 22 15.41 3.34 -85.78
C PRO A 22 16.35 4.44 -85.29
N GLU A 23 16.00 5.03 -84.15
CA GLU A 23 16.79 6.08 -83.50
C GLU A 23 18.24 5.61 -83.39
N LYS A 24 19.17 6.43 -83.89
CA LYS A 24 20.61 6.16 -83.91
C LYS A 24 21.04 5.73 -82.51
N SER A 25 21.51 4.49 -82.36
CA SER A 25 21.91 3.96 -81.06
C SER A 25 23.00 4.87 -80.48
N GLN A 26 22.73 5.40 -79.29
CA GLN A 26 23.68 6.25 -78.59
C GLN A 26 24.98 5.47 -78.39
N SER A 27 26.13 6.13 -78.59
CA SER A 27 27.43 5.51 -78.39
C SER A 27 27.54 4.92 -76.98
N PRO A 28 28.10 3.71 -76.82
CA PRO A 28 28.08 2.96 -75.55
C PRO A 28 28.67 3.76 -74.38
N ASP A 29 29.67 4.60 -74.64
CA ASP A 29 30.32 5.45 -73.64
C ASP A 29 29.38 6.49 -73.00
N ILE A 30 28.43 7.03 -73.77
CA ILE A 30 27.43 8.00 -73.28
C ILE A 30 26.42 7.29 -72.38
N VAL A 31 26.01 6.08 -72.77
CA VAL A 31 25.08 5.24 -72.00
C VAL A 31 25.71 4.80 -70.67
N GLU A 32 27.00 4.47 -70.67
CA GLU A 32 27.73 4.14 -69.44
C GLU A 32 27.91 5.35 -68.52
N ALA A 33 28.27 6.51 -69.06
CA ALA A 33 28.37 7.76 -68.30
C ALA A 33 27.03 8.14 -67.67
N GLN A 34 25.93 8.03 -68.41
CA GLN A 34 24.58 8.32 -67.90
C GLN A 34 24.14 7.33 -66.82
N LYS A 35 24.47 6.03 -66.97
CA LYS A 35 24.24 5.01 -65.94
C LYS A 35 25.03 5.30 -64.66
N ARG A 36 26.30 5.73 -64.78
CA ARG A 36 27.14 6.11 -63.63
C ARG A 36 26.59 7.35 -62.92
N ALA A 37 26.21 8.38 -63.68
CA ALA A 37 25.58 9.58 -63.13
C ALA A 37 24.26 9.28 -62.40
N ARG A 38 23.42 8.41 -62.99
CA ARG A 38 22.16 7.97 -62.37
C ARG A 38 22.40 7.16 -61.10
N ARG A 39 23.41 6.28 -61.07
CA ARG A 39 23.81 5.55 -59.86
C ARG A 39 24.29 6.50 -58.75
N GLN A 40 25.08 7.51 -59.10
CA GLN A 40 25.54 8.52 -58.14
C GLN A 40 24.39 9.39 -57.61
N ALA A 41 23.44 9.78 -58.46
CA ALA A 41 22.24 10.50 -58.03
C ALA A 41 21.40 9.66 -57.05
N LEU A 42 21.16 8.39 -57.37
CA LEU A 42 20.43 7.47 -56.48
C LEU A 42 21.15 7.24 -55.14
N GLN A 43 22.48 7.16 -55.15
CA GLN A 43 23.28 7.04 -53.93
C GLN A 43 23.17 8.30 -53.07
N ARG A 44 23.19 9.49 -53.68
CA ARG A 44 23.01 10.76 -52.97
C ARG A 44 21.61 10.85 -52.36
N GLU A 45 20.57 10.51 -53.11
CA GLU A 45 19.20 10.48 -52.57
C GLU A 45 19.03 9.46 -51.44
N ALA A 46 19.65 8.28 -51.55
CA ALA A 46 19.61 7.27 -50.51
C ALA A 46 20.34 7.75 -49.23
N ALA A 47 21.50 8.40 -49.37
CA ALA A 47 22.24 8.97 -48.25
C ALA A 47 21.39 10.02 -47.50
N VAL A 48 20.80 10.95 -48.25
CA VAL A 48 19.90 11.98 -47.69
C VAL A 48 18.72 11.34 -46.95
N ARG A 49 18.08 10.31 -47.52
CA ARG A 49 16.99 9.57 -46.84
C ARG A 49 17.44 8.86 -45.56
N GLN A 50 18.68 8.35 -45.53
CA GLN A 50 19.23 7.71 -44.33
C GLN A 50 19.51 8.73 -43.23
N GLU A 51 20.03 9.91 -43.58
CA GLU A 51 20.26 11.02 -42.65
C GLU A 51 18.95 11.50 -42.00
N TYR A 52 17.90 11.72 -42.79
CA TYR A 52 16.57 12.08 -42.24
C TYR A 52 16.01 11.01 -41.30
N LYS A 53 16.16 9.72 -41.66
CA LYS A 53 15.73 8.61 -40.79
C LYS A 53 16.55 8.52 -39.51
N ALA A 54 17.85 8.80 -39.57
CA ALA A 54 18.73 8.81 -38.40
C ALA A 54 18.37 9.96 -37.44
N ALA A 55 18.16 11.17 -37.98
CA ALA A 55 17.70 12.33 -37.21
C ALA A 55 16.36 12.06 -36.51
N GLY A 56 15.39 11.49 -37.23
CA GLY A 56 14.09 11.10 -36.65
C GLY A 56 14.21 10.07 -35.52
N ARG A 57 15.11 9.08 -35.65
CA ARG A 57 15.37 8.09 -34.58
C ARG A 57 16.00 8.72 -33.35
N LEU A 58 16.87 9.72 -33.51
CA LEU A 58 17.47 10.43 -32.38
C LEU A 58 16.40 11.23 -31.61
N HIS A 59 15.54 11.96 -32.33
CA HIS A 59 14.43 12.69 -31.72
C HIS A 59 13.41 11.77 -31.04
N ALA A 60 13.08 10.63 -31.66
CA ALA A 60 12.21 9.63 -31.04
C ALA A 60 12.82 9.08 -29.74
N ARG A 61 14.12 8.77 -29.72
CA ARG A 61 14.82 8.32 -28.51
C ARG A 61 14.85 9.38 -27.42
N SER A 62 15.06 10.66 -27.76
CA SER A 62 15.01 11.73 -26.76
C SER A 62 13.62 11.92 -26.19
N LEU A 63 12.57 11.85 -27.03
CA LEU A 63 11.18 11.93 -26.57
C LEU A 63 10.82 10.77 -25.65
N VAL A 64 11.20 9.54 -26.01
CA VAL A 64 10.98 8.36 -25.16
C VAL A 64 11.69 8.52 -23.81
N ARG A 65 12.94 9.01 -23.79
CA ARG A 65 13.65 9.28 -22.53
C ARG A 65 12.93 10.34 -21.69
N LEU A 66 12.43 11.40 -22.32
CA LEU A 66 11.73 12.48 -21.62
C LEU A 66 10.42 11.98 -21.00
N VAL A 67 9.66 11.17 -21.75
CA VAL A 67 8.45 10.50 -21.25
C VAL A 67 8.78 9.56 -20.09
N LEU A 68 9.88 8.81 -20.18
CA LEU A 68 10.30 7.89 -19.12
C LEU A 68 10.68 8.65 -17.83
N VAL A 69 11.41 9.76 -17.96
CA VAL A 69 11.74 10.64 -16.83
C VAL A 69 10.46 11.24 -16.22
N PHE A 70 9.52 11.69 -17.05
CA PHE A 70 8.24 12.22 -16.58
C PHE A 70 7.41 11.15 -15.86
N ALA A 71 7.38 9.92 -16.39
CA ALA A 71 6.71 8.79 -15.76
C ALA A 71 7.34 8.44 -14.41
N LEU A 72 8.67 8.46 -14.30
CA LEU A 72 9.39 8.26 -13.03
C LEU A 72 9.08 9.35 -12.01
N LEU A 73 9.08 10.61 -12.42
CA LEU A 73 8.70 11.74 -11.56
C LEU A 73 7.26 11.62 -11.06
N SER A 74 6.33 11.29 -11.96
CA SER A 74 4.92 11.07 -11.62
C SER A 74 4.76 9.91 -10.63
N ALA A 75 5.45 8.79 -10.87
CA ALA A 75 5.43 7.64 -9.95
C ALA A 75 6.00 7.99 -8.58
N ALA A 76 7.10 8.77 -8.52
CA ALA A 76 7.68 9.23 -7.26
C ALA A 76 6.70 10.12 -6.49
N LEU A 77 6.04 11.07 -7.16
CA LEU A 77 5.00 11.92 -6.55
C LEU A 77 3.78 11.10 -6.10
N GLY A 78 3.36 10.11 -6.89
CA GLY A 78 2.27 9.20 -6.50
C GLY A 78 2.63 8.41 -5.23
N LEU A 79 3.86 7.91 -5.14
CA LEU A 79 4.36 7.20 -3.96
C LEU A 79 4.44 8.09 -2.72
N THR A 80 4.88 9.35 -2.86
CA THR A 80 4.94 10.27 -1.72
C THR A 80 3.55 10.60 -1.21
N VAL A 81 2.61 10.91 -2.11
CA VAL A 81 1.20 11.17 -1.73
C VAL A 81 0.57 9.94 -1.08
N TRP A 82 0.77 8.75 -1.63
CA TRP A 82 0.26 7.51 -1.04
C TRP A 82 0.83 7.24 0.36
N ARG A 83 2.14 7.45 0.55
CA ARG A 83 2.78 7.33 1.86
C ARG A 83 2.25 8.35 2.86
N SER A 84 2.09 9.60 2.43
CA SER A 84 1.53 10.67 3.26
C SER A 84 0.09 10.38 3.67
N ALA A 85 -0.75 9.89 2.75
CA ALA A 85 -2.13 9.49 3.05
C ALA A 85 -2.16 8.39 4.12
N LYS A 86 -1.30 7.37 3.99
CA LYS A 86 -1.21 6.29 4.98
C LYS A 86 -0.75 6.78 6.35
N ILE A 87 0.19 7.72 6.40
CA ILE A 87 0.62 8.35 7.66
C ILE A 87 -0.54 9.13 8.28
N THR A 88 -1.33 9.85 7.47
CA THR A 88 -2.48 10.59 8.00
C THR A 88 -3.57 9.65 8.54
N GLU A 89 -3.88 8.54 7.86
CA GLU A 89 -4.80 7.52 8.38
C GLU A 89 -4.33 6.94 9.71
N MET A 90 -3.03 6.61 9.82
CA MET A 90 -2.44 6.15 11.07
C MET A 90 -2.52 7.21 12.17
N SER A 91 -2.33 8.49 11.83
CA SER A 91 -2.43 9.59 12.80
C SER A 91 -3.84 9.75 13.35
N PHE A 92 -4.88 9.59 12.52
CA PHE A 92 -6.27 9.61 12.97
C PHE A 92 -6.58 8.43 13.89
N PHE A 93 -6.09 7.24 13.56
CA PHE A 93 -6.26 6.07 14.41
C PHE A 93 -5.59 6.26 15.78
N ASN A 94 -4.38 6.83 15.80
CA ASN A 94 -3.64 7.08 17.04
C ASN A 94 -4.28 8.17 17.91
N ALA A 95 -4.83 9.22 17.28
CA ALA A 95 -5.63 10.23 17.98
C ALA A 95 -6.93 9.63 18.56
N GLY A 96 -7.57 8.71 17.83
CA GLY A 96 -8.72 7.95 18.31
C GLY A 96 -8.39 7.08 19.53
N LEU A 97 -7.30 6.31 19.47
CA LEU A 97 -6.81 5.52 20.59
C LEU A 97 -6.46 6.39 21.81
N SER A 98 -5.79 7.53 21.60
CA SER A 98 -5.46 8.46 22.67
C SER A 98 -6.71 8.99 23.39
N ARG A 99 -7.80 9.23 22.64
CA ARG A 99 -9.10 9.62 23.21
C ARG A 99 -9.72 8.49 24.04
N GLN A 100 -9.68 7.26 23.54
CA GLN A 100 -10.19 6.08 24.27
C GLN A 100 -9.40 5.82 25.55
N ILE A 101 -8.06 5.94 25.51
CA ILE A 101 -7.20 5.80 26.69
C ILE A 101 -7.59 6.84 27.74
N ARG A 102 -7.75 8.11 27.33
CA ARG A 102 -8.16 9.18 28.25
C ARG A 102 -9.54 8.92 28.87
N GLU A 103 -10.48 8.41 28.09
CA GLU A 103 -11.82 8.06 28.59
C GLU A 103 -11.76 6.90 29.58
N LEU A 104 -10.95 5.88 29.32
CA LEU A 104 -10.71 4.78 30.26
C LEU A 104 -10.01 5.25 31.53
N GLU A 105 -9.06 6.16 31.43
CA GLU A 105 -8.36 6.74 32.58
C GLU A 105 -9.33 7.54 33.46
N GLU A 106 -10.22 8.34 32.86
CA GLU A 106 -11.28 9.05 33.58
C GLU A 106 -12.25 8.07 34.26
N GLN A 107 -12.67 7.01 33.57
CA GLN A 107 -13.51 5.96 34.16
C GLN A 107 -12.80 5.27 35.33
N ASN A 108 -11.49 5.02 35.22
CA ASN A 108 -10.69 4.39 36.26
C ASN A 108 -10.60 5.29 37.50
N VAL A 109 -10.35 6.59 37.32
CA VAL A 109 -10.36 7.57 38.42
C VAL A 109 -11.72 7.60 39.12
N ILE A 110 -12.83 7.62 38.38
CA ILE A 110 -14.18 7.56 38.95
C ILE A 110 -14.40 6.25 39.71
N LEU A 111 -13.93 5.12 39.17
CA LEU A 111 -14.04 3.84 39.85
C LEU A 111 -13.23 3.82 41.14
N GLN A 112 -12.00 4.34 41.08
CA GLN A 112 -11.10 4.43 42.22
C GLN A 112 -11.69 5.33 43.31
N ASP A 113 -12.34 6.43 42.93
CA ASP A 113 -13.03 7.34 43.86
C ASP A 113 -14.29 6.70 44.46
N ARG A 114 -15.03 5.92 43.67
CA ARG A 114 -16.15 5.12 44.20
C ARG A 114 -15.69 4.02 45.14
N VAL A 115 -14.58 3.36 44.81
CA VAL A 115 -13.99 2.33 45.66
C VAL A 115 -13.44 2.96 46.92
N SER A 116 -12.69 4.06 46.86
CA SER A 116 -12.21 4.76 48.06
C SER A 116 -13.39 5.27 48.90
N GLY A 117 -14.45 5.79 48.28
CA GLY A 117 -15.67 6.22 48.95
C GLY A 117 -16.39 5.07 49.66
N LYS A 118 -16.62 3.94 48.98
CA LYS A 118 -17.31 2.76 49.54
C LYS A 118 -16.44 1.94 50.49
N ALA A 119 -15.15 1.82 50.20
CA ALA A 119 -14.17 1.15 51.06
C ALA A 119 -13.74 2.04 52.23
N SER A 120 -14.10 3.33 52.22
CA SER A 120 -13.96 4.15 53.41
C SER A 120 -14.88 3.56 54.48
N LEU A 121 -14.25 2.90 55.45
CA LEU A 121 -14.87 2.39 56.67
C LEU A 121 -15.64 3.50 57.42
N HIS A 122 -15.35 4.77 57.08
CA HIS A 122 -16.03 5.95 57.56
C HIS A 122 -17.48 6.08 57.07
N VAL A 123 -17.78 5.79 55.80
CA VAL A 123 -19.14 5.81 55.25
C VAL A 123 -19.96 4.67 55.83
N ALA A 124 -19.40 3.46 55.86
CA ALA A 124 -20.05 2.31 56.51
C ALA A 124 -20.33 2.59 58.01
N ARG A 125 -19.40 3.26 58.69
CA ARG A 125 -19.59 3.71 60.08
C ARG A 125 -20.71 4.76 60.21
N GLU A 126 -20.77 5.76 59.33
CA GLU A 126 -21.85 6.75 59.36
C GLU A 126 -23.20 6.12 59.07
N GLU A 127 -23.29 5.20 58.10
CA GLU A 127 -24.51 4.48 57.78
C GLU A 127 -24.95 3.58 58.94
N ALA A 128 -24.02 2.88 59.60
CA ALA A 128 -24.31 2.08 60.79
C ALA A 128 -24.79 2.95 61.98
N VAL A 129 -24.22 4.14 62.16
CA VAL A 129 -24.68 5.08 63.20
C VAL A 129 -26.07 5.62 62.85
N ALA A 130 -26.30 6.00 61.59
CA ALA A 130 -27.52 6.68 61.17
C ALA A 130 -28.73 5.73 61.01
N GLN A 131 -28.53 4.55 60.41
CA GLN A 131 -29.62 3.61 60.14
C GLN A 131 -29.82 2.60 61.26
N LEU A 132 -28.73 2.09 61.85
CA LEU A 132 -28.78 1.04 62.87
C LEU A 132 -28.67 1.61 64.29
N GLY A 133 -28.48 2.92 64.44
CA GLY A 133 -28.30 3.57 65.75
C GLY A 133 -27.04 3.10 66.48
N MET A 134 -26.07 2.49 65.77
CA MET A 134 -24.89 1.91 66.40
C MET A 134 -24.01 3.03 66.97
N GLN A 135 -23.75 2.98 68.27
CA GLN A 135 -22.81 3.90 68.91
C GLN A 135 -21.40 3.35 68.82
N LYS A 136 -20.41 4.25 68.69
CA LYS A 136 -19.00 3.87 68.72
C LYS A 136 -18.70 3.22 70.07
N ALA A 137 -18.27 1.96 70.06
CA ALA A 137 -17.83 1.27 71.26
C ALA A 137 -16.75 2.10 71.97
N SER A 138 -16.91 2.30 73.28
CA SER A 138 -15.88 2.96 74.09
C SER A 138 -14.61 2.12 74.06
N ALA A 139 -13.43 2.74 74.14
CA ALA A 139 -12.15 2.01 74.13
C ALA A 139 -12.07 0.94 75.23
N GLY A 140 -12.81 1.11 76.33
CA GLY A 140 -12.92 0.11 77.41
C GLY A 140 -13.93 -1.03 77.17
N GLN A 141 -14.71 -0.98 76.08
CA GLN A 141 -15.67 -2.01 75.68
C GLN A 141 -15.15 -2.88 74.52
N VAL A 142 -14.00 -2.50 73.94
CA VAL A 142 -13.33 -3.27 72.89
C VAL A 142 -12.45 -4.32 73.56
N HIS A 143 -12.97 -5.53 73.67
CA HIS A 143 -12.17 -6.67 74.08
C HIS A 143 -11.42 -7.24 72.88
N VAL A 144 -10.12 -6.99 72.83
CA VAL A 144 -9.23 -7.63 71.85
C VAL A 144 -8.92 -9.03 72.39
N LEU A 145 -9.65 -10.02 71.89
CA LEU A 145 -9.37 -11.42 72.21
C LEU A 145 -8.19 -11.90 71.37
N SER A 146 -7.24 -12.57 72.01
CA SER A 146 -6.20 -13.29 71.30
C SER A 146 -6.80 -14.53 70.63
N ALA A 147 -6.25 -14.96 69.48
CA ALA A 147 -6.74 -16.12 68.74
C ALA A 147 -6.77 -17.42 69.59
N ILE A 148 -5.94 -17.48 70.63
CA ILE A 148 -5.83 -18.61 71.56
C ILE A 148 -7.05 -18.66 72.51
N GLU A 149 -7.55 -17.50 72.95
CA GLU A 149 -8.73 -17.39 73.85
C GLU A 149 -10.04 -17.70 73.10
N LEU A 150 -10.14 -17.31 71.83
CA LEU A 150 -11.26 -17.68 70.95
C LEU A 150 -11.34 -19.21 70.73
N ARG A 151 -10.18 -19.86 70.59
CA ARG A 151 -10.07 -21.33 70.45
C ARG A 151 -10.58 -22.09 71.68
N GLN A 152 -10.39 -21.53 72.87
CA GLN A 152 -10.87 -22.13 74.13
C GLN A 152 -12.38 -21.92 74.33
N GLY A 153 -12.94 -20.79 73.87
CA GLY A 153 -14.38 -20.52 73.93
C GLY A 153 -15.23 -21.33 72.94
N GLN A 154 -14.68 -21.65 71.76
CA GLN A 154 -15.37 -22.48 70.75
C GLN A 154 -15.50 -23.96 71.14
N ALA A 155 -14.65 -24.47 72.04
CA ALA A 155 -14.74 -25.85 72.52
C ALA A 155 -16.06 -26.17 73.25
N ALA A 156 -16.82 -25.15 73.66
CA ALA A 156 -18.13 -25.33 74.27
C ALA A 156 -19.32 -25.28 73.29
N PHE A 157 -19.12 -24.90 72.01
CA PHE A 157 -20.22 -24.65 71.07
C PHE A 157 -20.10 -25.28 69.68
N SER A 158 -19.01 -25.98 69.36
CA SER A 158 -18.81 -26.58 68.04
C SER A 158 -18.82 -28.10 68.06
N ASP A 159 -20.01 -28.69 68.12
CA ASP A 159 -20.21 -30.10 67.75
C ASP A 159 -20.78 -30.24 66.32
N SER A 160 -20.70 -29.22 65.46
CA SER A 160 -21.30 -29.36 64.12
C SER A 160 -20.80 -28.48 62.97
N GLN A 161 -19.70 -27.74 63.06
CA GLN A 161 -19.14 -27.10 61.86
C GLN A 161 -17.61 -27.20 61.84
N VAL A 162 -17.12 -28.03 60.90
CA VAL A 162 -15.72 -28.11 60.51
C VAL A 162 -15.33 -26.75 59.93
N LEU A 163 -14.71 -25.91 60.76
CA LEU A 163 -14.07 -24.67 60.32
C LEU A 163 -12.70 -25.03 59.71
N MET A 164 -12.50 -24.61 58.46
CA MET A 164 -11.21 -24.70 57.76
C MET A 164 -10.11 -24.06 58.59
N THR A 165 -8.93 -24.66 58.52
CA THR A 165 -7.73 -24.22 59.22
C THR A 165 -7.16 -22.94 58.59
N ASP A 166 -6.43 -22.13 59.38
CA ASP A 166 -5.84 -20.85 58.91
C ASP A 166 -4.99 -21.00 57.64
N GLN A 167 -4.41 -22.18 57.45
CA GLN A 167 -3.57 -22.51 56.30
C GLN A 167 -4.42 -22.69 55.03
N GLU A 168 -5.59 -23.31 55.16
CA GLU A 168 -6.55 -23.44 54.06
C GLU A 168 -7.19 -22.09 53.68
N CYS A 169 -7.36 -21.18 54.65
CA CYS A 169 -7.78 -19.81 54.38
C CYS A 169 -6.71 -19.00 53.66
N GLN A 170 -5.42 -19.19 53.99
CA GLN A 170 -4.32 -18.58 53.26
C GLN A 170 -4.25 -19.07 51.81
N ASP A 171 -4.38 -20.37 51.58
CA ASP A 171 -4.36 -20.96 50.24
C ASP A 171 -5.56 -20.48 49.39
N LEU A 172 -6.74 -20.30 50.00
CA LEU A 172 -7.91 -19.72 49.35
C LEU A 172 -7.73 -18.24 48.99
N LEU A 173 -7.08 -17.46 49.85
CA LEU A 173 -6.77 -16.06 49.57
C LEU A 173 -5.71 -15.94 48.46
N GLU A 174 -4.69 -16.78 48.45
CA GLU A 174 -3.66 -16.78 47.41
C GLU A 174 -4.22 -17.23 46.05
N SER A 175 -5.09 -18.24 46.01
CA SER A 175 -5.76 -18.68 44.77
C SER A 175 -6.69 -17.61 44.19
N TRP A 176 -7.38 -16.83 45.03
CA TRP A 176 -8.19 -15.68 44.61
C TRP A 176 -7.34 -14.54 44.06
N VAL A 177 -6.22 -14.21 44.72
CA VAL A 177 -5.31 -13.13 44.28
C VAL A 177 -4.59 -13.49 42.98
N LEU A 178 -4.27 -14.77 42.77
CA LEU A 178 -3.63 -15.27 41.54
C LEU A 178 -4.62 -15.55 40.39
N GLY A 179 -5.93 -15.35 40.61
CA GLY A 179 -6.95 -15.51 39.58
C GLY A 179 -7.12 -16.95 39.08
N GLN A 180 -6.65 -17.95 39.83
CA GLN A 180 -6.82 -19.36 39.50
C GLN A 180 -8.05 -19.92 40.19
N VAL A 181 -9.22 -19.62 39.63
CA VAL A 181 -10.43 -20.39 39.92
C VAL A 181 -10.90 -20.99 38.59
N SER A 182 -10.50 -22.24 38.33
CA SER A 182 -11.20 -23.13 37.41
C SER A 182 -12.23 -23.96 38.20
N PRO A 183 -13.41 -24.25 37.61
CA PRO A 183 -14.67 -24.55 38.30
C PRO A 183 -14.68 -25.80 39.16
#